data_AF-A0AAV1YSH9-F1
#
_entry.id   AF-A0AAV1YSH9-F1
#
_cell.length_a   1.000
_cell.length_b   1.000
_cell.length_c   1.000
_cell.angle_alpha   90.00
_cell.angle_beta   90.00
_cell.angle_gamma   90.00
#
_symmetry.space_group_name_H-M   'P 1'
#
loop_
_entity.id
_entity.type
_entity.pdbx_description
1 polymer ?
#
loop_
_entity_poly.entity_id
_entity_poly.type
_entity_poly.pdbx_seq_one_letter_code
_entity_poly.pdbx_strand_id
1 'polypeptide(L)'
;MASNENEIQVVLRNEKVIPDGHEINYSFTVHRAEGCEMKSFALEFNTTCASPSSWSFGFFYSKDPESKKITCSVTLTRKDSGKHAMDAFALVTFLDAEGRVARFSESVCGGQMSAGDVKQGSISDNDTADLINRKLTVRFSITVSKCHKPQ
;
A
#
# COMPACT_ATOMS: atom_id res chain seq x y z
N MET A 1 -16.56 -26.62 -2.85
CA MET A 1 -15.39 -25.82 -3.24
C MET A 1 -15.81 -24.36 -3.11
N ALA A 2 -15.50 -23.72 -1.99
CA ALA A 2 -15.83 -22.32 -1.77
C ALA A 2 -14.72 -21.49 -2.38
N SER A 3 -15.05 -20.73 -3.43
CA SER A 3 -14.19 -19.65 -3.92
C SER A 3 -14.07 -18.60 -2.82
N ASN A 4 -12.85 -18.29 -2.39
CA ASN A 4 -12.57 -17.18 -1.49
C ASN A 4 -12.95 -15.87 -2.21
N GLU A 5 -14.17 -15.37 -1.98
CA GLU A 5 -14.68 -14.11 -2.55
C GLU A 5 -14.06 -12.85 -1.91
N ASN A 6 -13.10 -13.02 -1.00
CA ASN A 6 -12.52 -11.93 -0.20
C ASN A 6 -11.21 -11.36 -0.73
N GLU A 7 -10.77 -11.77 -1.92
CA GLU A 7 -9.54 -11.27 -2.50
C GLU A 7 -9.76 -9.91 -3.18
N ILE A 8 -9.04 -8.87 -2.73
CA ILE A 8 -8.96 -7.62 -3.49
C ILE A 8 -8.31 -7.94 -4.84
N GLN A 9 -9.08 -7.80 -5.92
CA GLN A 9 -8.51 -7.83 -7.26
C GLN A 9 -7.67 -6.56 -7.46
N VAL A 10 -6.35 -6.73 -7.47
CA VAL A 10 -5.42 -5.69 -7.92
C VAL A 10 -5.73 -5.42 -9.39
N VAL A 11 -6.23 -4.22 -9.67
CA VAL A 11 -6.69 -3.82 -11.01
C VAL A 11 -5.51 -3.38 -11.87
N LEU A 12 -4.49 -2.78 -11.25
CA LEU A 12 -3.31 -2.32 -11.96
C LEU A 12 -2.08 -2.43 -11.05
N ARG A 13 -1.03 -3.05 -11.60
CA ARG A 13 0.34 -2.93 -11.09
C ARG A 13 1.15 -2.22 -12.17
N ASN A 14 1.75 -1.09 -11.83
CA ASN A 14 2.72 -0.41 -12.68
C ASN A 14 4.05 -0.29 -11.93
N GLU A 15 5.14 -0.56 -12.62
CA GLU A 15 6.48 -0.44 -12.09
C GLU A 15 7.27 0.55 -12.94
N LYS A 16 7.90 1.51 -12.29
CA LYS A 16 8.73 2.52 -12.91
C LYS A 16 10.12 2.47 -12.30
N VAL A 17 11.11 2.27 -13.16
CA VAL A 17 12.51 2.44 -12.78
C VAL A 17 12.79 3.94 -12.61
N ILE A 18 13.34 4.33 -11.46
CA ILE A 18 13.81 5.68 -11.15
C ILE A 18 15.34 5.66 -10.99
N PRO A 19 16.06 6.80 -11.06
CA PRO A 19 17.52 6.81 -11.13
C PRO A 19 18.23 5.97 -10.05
N ASP A 20 17.68 5.90 -8.84
CA ASP A 20 18.25 5.18 -7.70
C ASP A 20 17.37 4.04 -7.17
N GLY A 21 16.37 3.59 -7.93
CA GLY A 21 15.54 2.46 -7.54
C GLY A 21 14.25 2.28 -8.33
N HIS A 22 13.17 1.92 -7.64
CA HIS A 22 11.89 1.56 -8.23
C HIS A 22 10.72 2.28 -7.55
N GLU A 23 9.75 2.72 -8.35
CA GLU A 23 8.43 3.10 -7.89
C GLU A 23 7.42 2.06 -8.36
N ILE A 24 6.67 1.49 -7.42
CA ILE A 24 5.69 0.43 -7.64
C ILE A 24 4.33 0.97 -7.26
N ASN A 25 3.46 1.08 -8.25
CA ASN A 25 2.11 1.58 -8.08
C ASN A 25 1.12 0.43 -8.15
N TYR A 26 0.25 0.31 -7.16
CA TYR A 26 -0.88 -0.61 -7.15
C TYR A 26 -2.19 0.15 -7.10
N SER A 27 -3.22 -0.35 -7.75
CA SER A 27 -4.56 0.21 -7.67
C SER A 27 -5.60 -0.87 -7.56
N PHE A 28 -6.56 -0.67 -6.68
CA PHE A 28 -7.73 -1.53 -6.53
C PHE A 28 -8.91 -0.70 -6.05
N THR A 29 -10.09 -1.33 -6.06
CA THR A 29 -11.31 -0.65 -5.67
C THR A 29 -11.81 -1.16 -4.33
N VAL A 30 -12.13 -0.23 -3.43
CA VAL A 30 -12.87 -0.51 -2.20
C VAL A 30 -14.27 0.08 -2.31
N HIS A 31 -15.25 -0.66 -1.82
CA HIS A 31 -16.58 -0.13 -1.62
C HIS A 31 -16.71 0.26 -0.15
N ARG A 32 -16.96 1.53 0.12
CA ARG A 32 -17.14 2.04 1.48
C ARG A 32 -18.59 1.87 1.97
N ALA A 33 -19.20 0.73 1.70
CA ALA A 33 -20.57 0.47 2.11
C ALA A 33 -20.66 0.18 3.62
N GLU A 34 -21.80 0.51 4.23
CA GLU A 34 -22.14 0.03 5.56
C GLU A 34 -22.17 -1.51 5.58
N GLY A 35 -21.29 -2.12 6.38
CA GLY A 35 -21.17 -3.57 6.50
C GLY A 35 -20.23 -4.24 5.50
N CYS A 36 -19.42 -3.49 4.74
CA CYS A 36 -18.39 -4.11 3.90
C CYS A 36 -17.36 -4.85 4.76
N GLU A 37 -17.05 -6.09 4.36
CA GLU A 37 -16.04 -6.93 5.01
C GLU A 37 -14.66 -6.28 4.99
N MET A 38 -13.91 -6.53 6.06
CA MET A 38 -12.51 -6.13 6.19
C MET A 38 -11.74 -6.70 5.02
N LYS A 39 -11.02 -5.83 4.30
CA LYS A 39 -10.18 -6.28 3.19
C LYS A 39 -8.72 -6.11 3.54
N SER A 40 -7.99 -7.20 3.43
CA SER A 40 -6.54 -7.20 3.45
C SER A 40 -6.00 -7.82 2.19
N PHE A 41 -4.82 -7.36 1.79
CA PHE A 41 -4.03 -8.07 0.80
C PHE A 41 -2.55 -7.88 1.12
N ALA A 42 -1.76 -8.83 0.65
CA ALA A 42 -0.31 -8.76 0.65
C ALA A 42 0.17 -8.76 -0.80
N LEU A 43 1.02 -7.80 -1.18
CA LEU A 43 1.66 -7.76 -2.49
C LEU A 43 3.13 -7.99 -2.35
N GLU A 44 3.64 -8.79 -3.27
CA GLU A 44 5.02 -9.21 -3.30
C GLU A 44 5.74 -8.51 -4.44
N PHE A 45 6.92 -7.97 -4.13
CA PHE A 45 7.75 -7.27 -5.08
C PHE A 45 9.22 -7.63 -4.88
N ASN A 46 9.91 -7.93 -5.96
CA ASN A 46 11.34 -8.23 -5.94
C ASN A 46 12.08 -7.27 -6.86
N THR A 47 13.20 -6.73 -6.39
CA THR A 47 14.13 -5.96 -7.21
C THR A 47 15.25 -6.85 -7.71
N THR A 48 15.65 -6.69 -8.98
CA THR A 48 16.77 -7.42 -9.61
C THR A 48 18.01 -6.54 -9.81
N CYS A 49 18.11 -5.47 -9.03
CA CYS A 49 19.18 -4.47 -9.09
C CYS A 49 20.54 -5.01 -8.61
N ALA A 50 21.56 -4.15 -8.60
CA ALA A 50 22.87 -4.47 -8.02
C ALA A 50 22.79 -4.97 -6.57
N SER A 51 21.84 -4.44 -5.79
CA SER A 51 21.40 -5.02 -4.52
C SER A 51 19.99 -5.60 -4.67
N PRO A 52 19.84 -6.91 -4.93
CA PRO A 52 18.54 -7.56 -4.98
C PRO A 52 17.83 -7.51 -3.62
N SER A 53 16.52 -7.35 -3.65
CA SER A 53 15.69 -7.29 -2.43
C SER A 53 14.29 -7.80 -2.69
N SER A 54 13.64 -8.25 -1.61
CA SER A 54 12.28 -8.79 -1.61
C SER A 54 11.42 -8.03 -0.62
N TRP A 55 10.26 -7.60 -1.06
CA TRP A 55 9.36 -6.72 -0.33
C TRP A 55 7.97 -7.34 -0.29
N SER A 56 7.36 -7.30 0.90
CA SER A 56 5.95 -7.58 1.08
C SER A 56 5.25 -6.32 1.56
N PHE A 57 4.10 -6.07 0.96
CA PHE A 57 3.29 -4.91 1.25
C PHE A 57 1.91 -5.37 1.71
N GLY A 58 1.56 -5.06 2.95
CA GLY A 58 0.23 -5.31 3.49
C GLY A 58 -0.62 -4.05 3.48
N PHE A 59 -1.87 -4.17 3.03
CA PHE A 59 -2.89 -3.16 3.30
C PHE A 59 -4.01 -3.79 4.10
N PHE A 60 -4.56 -3.04 5.03
CA PHE A 60 -5.69 -3.42 5.84
C PHE A 60 -6.68 -2.26 5.90
N TYR A 61 -7.93 -2.57 5.54
CA TYR A 61 -9.03 -1.62 5.56
C TYR A 61 -10.13 -2.16 6.47
N SER A 62 -10.45 -1.44 7.54
CA SER A 62 -11.53 -1.79 8.45
C SER A 62 -12.41 -0.60 8.80
N LYS A 63 -13.67 -0.89 9.14
CA LYS A 63 -14.56 0.05 9.82
C LYS A 63 -14.58 -0.33 11.30
N ASP A 64 -14.23 0.62 12.15
CA ASP A 64 -14.36 0.46 13.59
C ASP A 64 -15.85 0.36 13.96
N PRO A 65 -16.28 -0.72 14.64
CA PRO A 65 -17.70 -0.98 14.86
C PRO A 65 -18.36 0.01 15.83
N GLU A 66 -17.58 0.62 16.73
CA GLU A 66 -18.08 1.54 17.77
C GLU A 66 -18.13 2.98 17.27
N SER A 67 -17.00 3.49 16.79
CA SER A 67 -16.85 4.87 16.30
C SER A 67 -17.37 5.06 14.88
N LYS A 68 -17.64 3.96 14.16
CA LYS A 68 -17.99 3.93 12.72
C LYS A 68 -16.93 4.54 11.81
N LYS A 69 -15.75 4.87 12.34
CA LYS A 69 -14.62 5.42 11.58
C LYS A 69 -13.96 4.35 10.74
N ILE A 70 -13.44 4.73 9.58
CA ILE A 70 -12.64 3.83 8.77
C ILE A 70 -11.18 3.97 9.20
N THR A 71 -10.51 2.83 9.37
CA THR A 71 -9.08 2.76 9.61
C THR A 71 -8.43 2.08 8.41
N CYS A 72 -7.41 2.74 7.88
CA CYS A 72 -6.55 2.19 6.83
C CYS A 72 -5.15 2.01 7.40
N SER A 73 -4.68 0.78 7.47
CA SER A 73 -3.33 0.44 7.95
C SER A 73 -2.50 -0.11 6.82
N VAL A 74 -1.23 0.27 6.80
CA VAL A 74 -0.24 -0.19 5.82
C VAL A 74 0.90 -0.84 6.55
N THR A 75 1.37 -1.96 6.03
CA THR A 75 2.59 -2.64 6.45
C THR A 75 3.53 -2.74 5.26
N LEU A 76 4.79 -2.37 5.47
CA LEU A 76 5.87 -2.56 4.52
C LEU A 76 6.94 -3.42 5.18
N THR A 77 7.25 -4.55 4.56
CA THR A 77 8.19 -5.53 5.08
C THR A 77 9.26 -5.81 4.05
N ARG A 78 10.52 -5.79 4.48
CA ARG A 78 11.63 -6.29 3.68
C ARG A 78 11.95 -7.73 4.09
N LYS A 79 11.81 -8.67 3.16
CA LYS A 79 11.84 -10.12 3.42
C LYS A 79 13.13 -10.81 3.01
N ASP A 80 13.99 -10.17 2.24
CA ASP A 80 15.27 -10.75 1.87
C ASP A 80 16.25 -10.79 3.06
N SER A 81 17.39 -11.44 2.85
CA SER A 81 18.53 -11.47 3.79
C SER A 81 19.70 -10.60 3.31
N GLY A 82 19.43 -9.59 2.48
CA GLY A 82 20.44 -8.70 1.92
C GLY A 82 21.09 -7.83 3.00
N LYS A 83 22.39 -7.55 2.84
CA LYS A 83 23.18 -6.82 3.85
C LYS A 83 23.01 -5.30 3.79
N HIS A 84 22.63 -4.78 2.63
CA HIS A 84 22.57 -3.34 2.38
C HIS A 84 21.25 -2.76 2.86
N ALA A 85 21.27 -1.64 3.58
CA ALA A 85 20.07 -0.92 3.93
C ALA A 85 19.52 -0.15 2.72
N MET A 86 18.20 -0.16 2.56
CA MET A 86 17.48 0.51 1.47
C MET A 86 16.47 1.49 2.08
N ASP A 87 16.19 2.58 1.38
CA ASP A 87 15.12 3.47 1.82
C ASP A 87 13.84 3.08 1.10
N ALA A 88 12.77 2.89 1.87
CA ALA A 88 11.48 2.56 1.31
C ALA A 88 10.37 3.44 1.89
N PHE A 89 9.42 3.85 1.05
CA PHE A 89 8.31 4.72 1.43
C PHE A 89 7.01 4.22 0.81
N ALA A 90 5.94 4.22 1.60
CA ALA A 90 4.60 3.88 1.15
C ALA A 90 3.68 5.11 1.23
N LEU A 91 3.05 5.42 0.10
CA LEU A 91 2.06 6.48 -0.07
C LEU A 91 0.72 5.86 -0.46
N VAL A 92 -0.36 6.42 0.06
CA VAL A 92 -1.72 5.96 -0.26
C VAL A 92 -2.57 7.15 -0.68
N THR A 93 -3.31 6.98 -1.76
CA THR A 93 -4.19 7.99 -2.34
C THR A 93 -5.55 7.38 -2.58
N PHE A 94 -6.62 8.12 -2.30
CA PHE A 94 -7.98 7.70 -2.62
C PHE A 94 -8.51 8.55 -3.76
N LEU A 95 -9.07 7.88 -4.76
CA LEU A 95 -9.66 8.48 -5.95
C LEU A 95 -11.16 8.18 -6.00
N ASP A 96 -11.96 9.15 -6.45
CA ASP A 96 -13.39 8.95 -6.73
C ASP A 96 -13.61 8.13 -8.01
N ALA A 97 -14.88 7.91 -8.37
CA ALA A 97 -15.26 7.14 -9.55
C ALA A 97 -14.79 7.80 -10.87
N GLU A 98 -14.56 9.11 -10.87
CA GLU A 98 -14.03 9.87 -12.00
C GLU A 98 -12.49 9.92 -12.01
N GLY A 99 -11.82 9.26 -11.05
CA GLY A 99 -10.36 9.23 -10.93
C GLY A 99 -9.75 10.50 -10.32
N ARG A 100 -10.57 11.40 -9.77
CA ARG A 100 -10.11 12.61 -9.09
C ARG A 100 -9.70 12.28 -7.66
N VAL A 101 -8.73 13.03 -7.14
CA VAL A 101 -8.25 12.87 -5.76
C VAL A 101 -9.39 13.18 -4.78
N ALA A 102 -9.92 12.13 -4.14
CA ALA A 102 -10.91 12.22 -3.08
C ALA A 102 -10.23 12.46 -1.71
N ARG A 103 -9.00 11.94 -1.55
CA ARG A 103 -8.14 12.21 -0.39
C ARG A 103 -6.70 12.35 -0.83
N PHE A 104 -6.05 13.42 -0.37
CA PHE A 104 -4.64 13.69 -0.65
C PHE A 104 -3.75 12.53 -0.21
N SER A 105 -2.66 12.34 -0.96
CA SER A 105 -1.69 11.30 -0.69
C SER A 105 -1.00 11.54 0.66
N GLU A 106 -1.09 10.57 1.56
CA GLU A 106 -0.37 10.62 2.83
C GLU A 106 0.76 9.58 2.82
N SER A 107 1.94 9.99 3.29
CA SER A 107 3.03 9.06 3.57
C SER A 107 2.66 8.28 4.81
N VAL A 108 2.45 6.98 4.64
CA VAL A 108 1.92 6.13 5.70
C VAL A 108 3.04 5.55 6.53
N CYS A 109 4.06 5.01 5.87
CA CYS A 109 5.24 4.51 6.54
C CYS A 109 6.46 4.60 5.61
N GLY A 110 7.64 4.72 6.20
CA GLY A 110 8.88 4.70 5.42
C GLY A 110 10.15 5.02 6.18
N GLY A 111 11.21 5.19 5.41
CA GLY A 111 12.58 5.44 5.87
C GLY A 111 13.51 4.28 5.55
N GLN A 112 14.69 4.31 6.14
CA GLN A 112 15.69 3.25 5.96
C GLN A 112 15.20 1.92 6.55
N MET A 113 15.46 0.83 5.82
CA MET A 113 15.07 -0.54 6.14
C MET A 113 16.20 -1.53 5.82
N SER A 114 16.57 -2.31 6.83
CA SER A 114 17.44 -3.48 6.75
C SER A 114 16.63 -4.73 6.37
N ALA A 115 17.33 -5.80 5.99
CA ALA A 115 16.71 -7.11 5.80
C ALA A 115 15.94 -7.55 7.06
N GLY A 116 14.70 -7.99 6.89
CA GLY A 116 13.80 -8.40 7.96
C GLY A 116 13.01 -7.27 8.60
N ASP A 117 13.30 -6.01 8.29
CA ASP A 117 12.60 -4.88 8.89
C ASP A 117 11.13 -4.84 8.47
N VAL A 118 10.28 -4.42 9.42
CA VAL A 118 8.86 -4.15 9.23
C VAL A 118 8.59 -2.71 9.64
N LYS A 119 7.91 -1.96 8.76
CA LYS A 119 7.38 -0.64 9.06
C LYS A 119 5.88 -0.64 8.88
N GLN A 120 5.20 -0.01 9.82
CA GLN A 120 3.75 0.12 9.81
C GLN A 120 3.35 1.57 9.97
N GLY A 121 2.21 1.91 9.39
CA GLY A 121 1.57 3.18 9.61
C GLY A 121 0.09 3.08 9.37
N SER A 122 -0.63 4.09 9.82
CA SER A 122 -2.06 4.19 9.62
C SER A 122 -2.41 5.57 9.09
N ILE A 123 -3.50 5.58 8.35
CA ILE A 123 -4.15 6.77 7.86
C ILE A 123 -5.44 6.87 8.67
N SER A 124 -5.55 7.92 9.49
CA SER A 124 -6.77 8.18 10.25
C SER A 124 -7.83 8.80 9.35
N ASP A 125 -9.09 8.38 9.49
CA ASP A 125 -10.22 9.08 8.86
C ASP A 125 -10.35 10.49 9.44
N ASN A 126 -9.93 11.50 8.67
CA ASN A 126 -10.50 12.85 8.76
C ASN A 126 -11.50 13.06 7.60
N ASP A 127 -11.97 11.96 7.02
CA ASP A 127 -12.81 11.96 5.83
C ASP A 127 -14.13 12.68 6.14
N THR A 128 -14.50 13.60 5.26
CA THR A 128 -15.82 14.19 5.27
C THR A 128 -16.88 13.09 5.06
N ALA A 129 -18.07 13.25 5.62
CA ALA A 129 -19.14 12.24 5.59
C ALA A 129 -19.59 11.82 4.16
N ASP A 130 -19.12 12.53 3.13
CA ASP A 130 -19.43 12.37 1.71
C ASP A 130 -18.70 11.21 1.01
N LEU A 131 -17.70 10.59 1.65
CA LEU A 131 -16.99 9.42 1.10
C LEU A 131 -17.58 8.07 1.54
N ILE A 132 -18.54 8.07 2.48
CA ILE A 132 -19.27 6.87 2.92
C ILE A 132 -20.25 6.44 1.82
N ASN A 133 -20.42 5.13 1.63
CA ASN A 133 -21.23 4.50 0.57
C ASN A 133 -20.78 4.83 -0.87
N ARG A 134 -19.52 5.24 -1.05
CA ARG A 134 -18.91 5.42 -2.37
C ARG A 134 -17.96 4.28 -2.71
N LYS A 135 -17.86 4.01 -4.01
CA LYS A 135 -16.82 3.18 -4.59
C LYS A 135 -15.59 4.08 -4.81
N LEU A 136 -14.47 3.74 -4.18
CA LEU A 136 -13.22 4.48 -4.30
C LEU A 136 -12.13 3.60 -4.90
N THR A 137 -11.33 4.17 -5.78
CA THR A 137 -10.07 3.55 -6.19
C THR A 137 -8.99 3.96 -5.22
N VAL A 138 -8.37 2.98 -4.55
CA VAL A 138 -7.24 3.21 -3.68
C VAL A 138 -5.97 2.93 -4.47
N ARG A 139 -5.10 3.94 -4.56
CA ARG A 139 -3.80 3.85 -5.21
C ARG A 139 -2.70 3.86 -4.17
N PHE A 140 -1.82 2.86 -4.24
CA PHE A 140 -0.63 2.74 -3.43
C PHE A 140 0.57 3.02 -4.29
N SER A 141 1.48 3.84 -3.79
CA SER A 141 2.80 4.01 -4.39
C SER A 141 3.84 3.60 -3.36
N ILE A 142 4.69 2.65 -3.74
CA ILE A 142 5.84 2.21 -2.95
C ILE A 142 7.07 2.69 -3.70
N THR A 143 7.92 3.45 -3.04
CA THR A 143 9.23 3.80 -3.59
C THR A 143 10.28 3.02 -2.82
N VAL A 144 11.09 2.23 -3.52
CA VAL A 144 12.31 1.61 -3.00
C VAL A 144 13.49 2.30 -3.65
N SER A 145 14.44 2.78 -2.86
CA SER A 145 15.62 3.49 -3.34
C SER A 145 16.90 2.96 -2.69
N LYS A 146 18.04 3.34 -3.28
CA LYS A 146 19.39 2.81 -3.00
C LYS A 146 19.59 1.34 -3.38
N CYS A 147 18.73 0.76 -4.22
CA CYS A 147 18.90 -0.63 -4.68
C CYS A 147 19.77 -0.74 -5.96
N HIS A 148 19.87 0.34 -6.76
CA HIS A 148 20.65 0.35 -8.01
C HIS A 148 22.16 0.42 -7.82
N LYS A 149 22.61 0.97 -6.69
CA LYS A 149 24.02 1.16 -6.40
C LYS A 149 24.49 0.05 -5.46
N PRO A 150 25.57 -0.68 -5.80
CA PRO A 150 26.28 -1.46 -4.79
C PRO A 150 26.85 -0.47 -3.75
N GLN A 151 26.61 -0.74 -2.47
CA GLN A 151 27.24 0.01 -1.37
C GLN A 151 28.58 -0.61 -1.02
#